data_AF-A0A0C3NQY7-F1
#
_entry.id   AF-A0A0C3NQY7-F1
#
_cell.length_a   1.000
_cell.length_b   1.000
_cell.length_c   1.000
_cell.angle_alpha   90.00
_cell.angle_beta   90.00
_cell.angle_gamma   90.00
#
_symmetry.space_group_name_H-M   'P 1'
#
loop_
_entity.id
_entity.type
_entity.pdbx_description
1 polymer ?
#
loop_
_entity_poly.entity_id
_entity_poly.type
_entity_poly.pdbx_seq_one_letter_code
_entity_poly.pdbx_strand_id
1 'polypeptide(L)'
;MPVVLQAHPTARDTAVSETRVSAGTVLVAVPCLAQVLLGAEKGRRCDCCLTPEEADLRLRRCSGCGSYWYCDAQCQRAHWPAHKKYCSNFARYTSSPAFAQLQTHQKLDAVLLTHLLAEFAATDTSSEELATFASLLPGPVSGLSCPPTCPLTTSRKSSHSASELYRRCGNNNFAIHSHFTTIAHGIFPLASRLFNHSCLPNAFPKYTFDRQHRVQMSIVAMRDIEAGEEICISYVDPALLDTRQQIFQFTYGFTCTCPSCTALSIIRRTASPPPISEADITSLSTRLVNHVFPRLSSSDLSIALPSTLPSLATLPPSLHVALHESFLTHLTDRFSSASHEGPFDVALESGLAVLALYVLIYPPNYPQIGLHLLELSKTAWNAHVTSPDLGPSTFITDPVHYARVCLDLAQQVLRIVGPEGDPGGPAKELEVLAGLLSGGDT
;
A
#
# COMPACT_ATOMS: atom_id res chain seq x y z
N MET A 1 -19.32 -15.71 3.52
CA MET A 1 -17.92 -15.21 3.49
C MET A 1 -17.12 -16.13 4.40
N PRO A 2 -15.90 -16.55 4.07
CA PRO A 2 -15.10 -17.44 4.92
C PRO A 2 -14.53 -16.72 6.15
N VAL A 3 -15.16 -15.63 6.60
CA VAL A 3 -14.68 -14.72 7.63
C VAL A 3 -15.79 -14.55 8.66
N VAL A 4 -15.47 -14.81 9.93
CA VAL A 4 -16.38 -14.64 11.06
C VAL A 4 -15.72 -13.80 12.15
N LEU A 5 -16.49 -12.98 12.84
CA LEU A 5 -16.00 -12.21 13.98
C LEU A 5 -16.05 -13.06 15.25
N GLN A 6 -14.97 -13.01 16.02
CA GLN A 6 -14.88 -13.54 17.38
C GLN A 6 -14.45 -12.44 18.35
N ALA A 7 -14.77 -12.59 19.62
CA ALA A 7 -14.30 -11.65 20.64
C ALA A 7 -12.77 -11.71 20.74
N HIS A 8 -12.10 -10.55 20.73
CA HIS A 8 -10.65 -10.47 20.90
C HIS A 8 -10.32 -10.08 22.35
N PRO A 9 -9.28 -10.65 23.00
CA PRO A 9 -8.98 -10.39 24.42
C PRO A 9 -8.59 -8.93 24.72
N THR A 10 -8.06 -8.20 23.74
CA THR A 10 -7.54 -6.83 23.93
C THR A 10 -7.97 -5.83 22.85
N ALA A 11 -8.63 -6.30 21.80
CA ALA A 11 -9.16 -5.48 20.71
C ALA A 11 -10.69 -5.62 20.73
N ARG A 12 -11.40 -4.97 19.80
CA ARG A 12 -12.86 -5.08 19.75
C ARG A 12 -13.28 -6.52 19.41
N ASP A 13 -13.06 -6.90 18.16
CA ASP A 13 -13.33 -8.22 17.61
C ASP A 13 -12.11 -8.65 16.79
N THR A 14 -12.04 -9.92 16.44
CA THR A 14 -11.07 -10.48 15.52
C THR A 14 -11.78 -11.18 14.38
N ALA A 15 -11.42 -10.86 13.14
CA ALA A 15 -11.85 -11.60 11.97
C ALA A 15 -11.00 -12.86 11.84
N VAL A 16 -11.62 -14.03 11.98
CA VAL A 16 -10.95 -15.31 11.77
C VAL A 16 -11.49 -16.01 10.55
N SER A 17 -10.69 -16.90 9.95
CA SER A 17 -11.17 -17.73 8.87
C SER A 17 -12.06 -18.85 9.38
N GLU A 18 -13.24 -19.04 8.80
CA GLU A 18 -14.16 -20.12 9.19
C GLU A 18 -13.70 -21.49 8.66
N THR A 19 -12.99 -21.48 7.52
CA THR A 19 -12.51 -22.66 6.82
C THR A 19 -11.07 -22.44 6.37
N ARG A 20 -10.36 -23.49 5.96
CA ARG A 20 -9.04 -23.32 5.34
C ARG A 20 -9.20 -22.60 4.00
N VAL A 21 -8.43 -21.54 3.78
CA VAL A 21 -8.43 -20.74 2.56
C VAL A 21 -7.06 -20.77 1.90
N SER A 22 -7.02 -20.95 0.58
CA SER A 22 -5.78 -20.95 -0.19
C SER A 22 -5.29 -19.53 -0.52
N ALA A 23 -3.98 -19.39 -0.68
CA ALA A 23 -3.35 -18.17 -1.18
C ALA A 23 -4.02 -17.67 -2.49
N GLY A 24 -4.20 -16.36 -2.61
CA GLY A 24 -4.85 -15.68 -3.74
C GLY A 24 -6.37 -15.62 -3.67
N THR A 25 -7.00 -16.25 -2.68
CA THR A 25 -8.45 -16.17 -2.50
C THR A 25 -8.88 -14.78 -2.04
N VAL A 26 -9.91 -14.22 -2.67
CA VAL A 26 -10.60 -13.01 -2.19
C VAL A 26 -11.50 -13.37 -1.02
N LEU A 27 -11.16 -12.88 0.17
CA LEU A 27 -11.87 -13.14 1.43
C LEU A 27 -13.15 -12.31 1.55
N VAL A 28 -13.06 -11.04 1.17
CA VAL A 28 -14.17 -10.08 1.14
C VAL A 28 -13.92 -9.02 0.07
N ALA A 29 -15.01 -8.55 -0.54
CA ALA A 29 -15.07 -7.36 -1.35
C ALA A 29 -15.90 -6.28 -0.62
N VAL A 30 -15.32 -5.09 -0.44
CA VAL A 30 -15.92 -3.98 0.31
C VAL A 30 -16.00 -2.76 -0.60
N PRO A 31 -17.21 -2.22 -0.88
CA PRO A 31 -17.34 -0.98 -1.62
C PRO A 31 -16.90 0.22 -0.77
N CYS A 32 -16.36 1.24 -1.43
CA CYS A 32 -16.01 2.51 -0.81
C CYS A 32 -17.28 3.30 -0.45
N LEU A 33 -17.34 3.79 0.79
CA LEU A 33 -18.42 4.65 1.25
C LEU A 33 -18.22 6.09 0.78
N ALA A 34 -17.00 6.62 0.94
CA ALA A 34 -16.63 7.97 0.50
C ALA A 34 -15.12 8.01 0.21
N GLN A 35 -14.70 8.82 -0.76
CA GLN A 35 -13.30 8.91 -1.20
C GLN A 35 -12.87 10.31 -1.59
N VAL A 36 -11.58 10.60 -1.54
CA VAL A 36 -10.98 11.84 -2.04
C VAL A 36 -9.69 11.54 -2.79
N LEU A 37 -9.57 12.03 -4.02
CA LEU A 37 -8.31 11.98 -4.78
C LEU A 37 -7.24 12.83 -4.10
N LEU A 38 -5.99 12.37 -4.16
CA LEU A 38 -4.84 13.20 -3.84
C LEU A 38 -4.77 14.42 -4.76
N GLY A 39 -4.16 15.51 -4.29
CA GLY A 39 -4.05 16.75 -5.05
C GLY A 39 -3.39 16.55 -6.43
N ALA A 40 -2.36 15.71 -6.50
CA ALA A 40 -1.64 15.39 -7.75
C ALA A 40 -2.49 14.60 -8.76
N GLU A 41 -3.60 13.99 -8.33
CA GLU A 41 -4.49 13.18 -9.17
C GLU A 41 -5.75 13.93 -9.60
N LYS A 42 -6.00 15.12 -9.04
CA LYS A 42 -7.16 15.96 -9.41
C LYS A 42 -7.06 16.41 -10.87
N GLY A 43 -8.15 16.20 -11.60
CA GLY A 43 -8.21 16.49 -13.04
C GLY A 43 -7.49 15.45 -13.92
N ARG A 44 -6.77 14.49 -13.33
CA ARG A 44 -6.16 13.34 -14.02
C ARG A 44 -6.97 12.06 -13.82
N ARG A 45 -7.85 12.03 -12.83
CA ARG A 45 -8.73 10.90 -12.50
C ARG A 45 -10.17 11.35 -12.29
N CYS A 46 -11.10 10.45 -12.56
CA CYS A 46 -12.51 10.63 -12.25
C CYS A 46 -12.73 10.63 -10.74
N ASP A 47 -13.43 11.64 -10.21
CA ASP A 47 -13.76 11.73 -8.78
C ASP A 47 -14.73 10.64 -8.29
N CYS A 48 -15.46 10.00 -9.22
CA CYS A 48 -16.42 8.94 -8.91
C CYS A 48 -15.80 7.54 -8.92
N CYS A 49 -15.13 7.15 -10.01
CA CYS A 49 -14.61 5.78 -10.19
C CYS A 49 -13.09 5.67 -10.09
N LEU A 50 -12.36 6.79 -9.96
CA LEU A 50 -10.90 6.88 -9.88
C LEU A 50 -10.13 6.45 -11.15
N THR A 51 -10.81 5.98 -12.19
CA THR A 51 -10.21 5.70 -13.51
C THR A 51 -9.52 6.96 -14.06
N PRO A 52 -8.29 6.84 -14.61
CA PRO A 52 -7.52 7.95 -15.14
C PRO A 52 -8.09 8.47 -16.46
N GLU A 53 -7.69 9.69 -16.81
CA GLU A 53 -7.80 10.21 -18.17
C GLU A 53 -6.87 9.39 -19.09
N GLU A 54 -7.39 8.93 -20.23
CA GLU A 54 -6.64 8.18 -21.25
C GLU A 54 -6.79 8.86 -22.61
N ALA A 55 -6.01 8.44 -23.61
CA ALA A 55 -6.02 9.05 -24.96
C ALA A 55 -7.44 9.14 -25.56
N ASP A 56 -8.27 8.11 -25.35
CA ASP A 56 -9.64 8.03 -25.86
C ASP A 56 -10.71 8.44 -24.83
N LEU A 57 -10.31 8.82 -23.61
CA LEU A 57 -11.22 9.18 -22.53
C LEU A 57 -10.80 10.50 -21.89
N ARG A 58 -11.43 11.60 -22.29
CA ARG A 58 -11.22 12.93 -21.69
C ARG A 58 -12.23 13.23 -20.59
N LEU A 59 -11.74 13.63 -19.42
CA LEU A 59 -12.57 13.91 -18.26
C LEU A 59 -13.39 15.19 -18.44
N ARG A 60 -14.64 15.16 -17.97
CA ARG A 60 -15.58 16.27 -17.99
C ARG A 60 -15.62 16.94 -16.62
N ARG A 61 -15.27 18.23 -16.60
CA ARG A 61 -15.33 19.05 -15.39
C ARG A 61 -16.78 19.39 -15.04
N CYS A 62 -17.13 19.25 -13.77
CA CYS A 62 -18.41 19.69 -13.22
C CYS A 62 -18.60 21.20 -13.47
N SER A 63 -19.64 21.57 -14.22
CA SER A 63 -19.93 22.96 -14.55
C SER A 63 -20.38 23.80 -13.35
N GLY A 64 -20.90 23.16 -12.29
CA GLY A 64 -21.34 23.85 -11.07
C GLY A 64 -20.18 24.34 -10.20
N CYS A 65 -19.29 23.42 -9.79
CA CYS A 65 -18.20 23.74 -8.87
C CYS A 65 -16.84 23.98 -9.54
N GLY A 66 -16.67 23.55 -10.79
CA GLY A 66 -15.38 23.62 -11.49
C GLY A 66 -14.24 22.79 -10.86
N SER A 67 -14.54 21.95 -9.86
CA SER A 67 -13.51 21.31 -9.00
C SER A 67 -13.59 19.78 -8.94
N TYR A 68 -14.50 19.18 -9.72
CA TYR A 68 -14.67 17.73 -9.82
C TYR A 68 -14.70 17.33 -11.30
N TRP A 69 -14.15 16.16 -11.61
CA TRP A 69 -14.00 15.62 -12.95
C TRP A 69 -14.61 14.22 -13.03
N TYR A 70 -15.25 13.92 -14.16
CA TYR A 70 -15.93 12.65 -14.39
C TYR A 70 -15.59 12.07 -15.75
N CYS A 71 -15.53 10.75 -15.88
CA CYS A 71 -15.41 10.09 -17.18
C CYS A 71 -16.51 10.55 -18.14
N ASP A 72 -17.74 10.61 -17.64
CA ASP A 72 -18.95 10.90 -18.41
C ASP A 72 -20.13 11.29 -17.51
N ALA A 73 -21.31 11.39 -18.12
CA ALA A 73 -22.56 11.67 -17.41
C ALA A 73 -23.02 10.51 -16.50
N GLN A 74 -22.58 9.27 -16.72
CA GLN A 74 -22.90 8.15 -15.85
C GLN A 74 -22.17 8.30 -14.50
N CYS A 75 -20.86 8.52 -14.53
CA CYS A 75 -20.08 8.80 -13.31
C CYS A 75 -20.61 10.04 -12.56
N GLN A 76 -20.95 11.11 -13.29
CA GLN A 76 -21.53 12.29 -12.66
C GLN A 76 -22.88 11.98 -11.99
N ARG A 77 -23.78 11.25 -12.67
CA ARG A 77 -25.08 10.86 -12.09
C ARG A 77 -24.94 9.95 -10.87
N ALA A 78 -23.99 9.01 -10.90
CA ALA A 78 -23.71 8.11 -9.79
C ALA A 78 -23.23 8.87 -8.54
N HIS A 79 -22.35 9.86 -8.71
CA HIS A 79 -21.84 10.69 -7.61
C HIS A 79 -22.81 11.82 -7.17
N TRP A 80 -23.77 12.21 -8.03
CA TRP A 80 -24.65 13.36 -7.81
C TRP A 80 -25.43 13.37 -6.48
N PRO A 81 -25.97 12.25 -5.96
CA PRO A 81 -26.71 12.24 -4.70
C PRO A 81 -25.97 12.89 -3.53
N ALA A 82 -24.67 12.59 -3.39
CA ALA A 82 -23.78 13.21 -2.42
C ALA A 82 -23.21 14.54 -2.94
N HIS A 83 -22.65 14.56 -4.16
CA HIS A 83 -21.97 15.74 -4.70
C HIS A 83 -22.83 17.02 -4.68
N LYS A 84 -24.12 16.92 -5.03
CA LYS A 84 -25.04 18.06 -5.08
C LYS A 84 -25.19 18.77 -3.72
N LYS A 85 -24.90 18.07 -2.62
CA LYS A 85 -25.02 18.61 -1.26
C LYS A 85 -23.98 19.67 -0.98
N TYR A 86 -22.84 19.68 -1.66
CA TYR A 86 -21.77 20.67 -1.40
C TYR A 86 -21.27 21.38 -2.67
N CYS A 87 -21.67 20.91 -3.86
CA CYS A 87 -21.20 21.43 -5.15
C CYS A 87 -21.21 22.96 -5.25
N SER A 88 -22.32 23.63 -4.96
CA SER A 88 -22.43 25.10 -5.12
C SER A 88 -21.57 25.90 -4.15
N ASN A 89 -21.22 25.31 -2.99
CA ASN A 89 -20.43 25.97 -1.95
C ASN A 89 -18.93 25.67 -2.08
N PHE A 90 -18.55 24.64 -2.85
CA PHE A 90 -17.21 24.07 -2.84
C PHE A 90 -16.13 25.07 -3.25
N ALA A 91 -16.34 25.82 -4.35
CA ALA A 91 -15.37 26.81 -4.82
C ALA A 91 -15.11 27.91 -3.77
N ARG A 92 -16.18 28.38 -3.10
CA ARG A 92 -16.07 29.37 -2.01
C ARG A 92 -15.35 28.77 -0.79
N TYR A 93 -15.65 27.51 -0.47
CA TYR A 93 -15.04 26.80 0.63
C TYR A 93 -13.53 26.61 0.43
N THR A 94 -13.08 26.11 -0.73
CA THR A 94 -11.66 25.89 -1.02
C THR A 94 -10.87 27.19 -1.11
N SER A 95 -11.53 28.31 -1.42
CA SER A 95 -10.94 29.64 -1.46
C SER A 95 -10.98 30.36 -0.10
N SER A 96 -11.56 29.74 0.93
CA SER A 96 -11.70 30.36 2.24
C SER A 96 -10.37 30.42 3.01
N PRO A 97 -10.13 31.45 3.84
CA PRO A 97 -8.93 31.53 4.67
C PRO A 97 -8.77 30.31 5.59
N ALA A 98 -9.88 29.82 6.15
CA ALA A 98 -9.89 28.65 7.04
C ALA A 98 -9.40 27.38 6.35
N PHE A 99 -9.76 27.17 5.07
CA PHE A 99 -9.25 26.04 4.29
C PHE A 99 -7.82 26.27 3.80
N ALA A 100 -7.50 27.48 3.34
CA ALA A 100 -6.18 27.82 2.79
C ALA A 100 -5.04 27.58 3.78
N GLN A 101 -5.27 27.89 5.06
CA GLN A 101 -4.31 27.72 6.17
C GLN A 101 -4.07 26.26 6.60
N LEU A 102 -4.91 25.33 6.16
CA LEU A 102 -4.72 23.91 6.48
C LEU A 102 -3.48 23.34 5.80
N GLN A 103 -2.79 22.44 6.51
CA GLN A 103 -1.75 21.60 5.93
C GLN A 103 -2.33 20.66 4.87
N THR A 104 -1.49 20.15 3.96
CA THR A 104 -1.94 19.30 2.85
C THR A 104 -2.77 18.10 3.30
N HIS A 105 -2.34 17.39 4.34
CA HIS A 105 -3.09 16.26 4.89
C HIS A 105 -4.44 16.70 5.51
N GLN A 106 -4.47 17.82 6.23
CA GLN A 106 -5.69 18.37 6.82
C GLN A 106 -6.70 18.81 5.75
N LYS A 107 -6.24 19.31 4.60
CA LYS A 107 -7.09 19.64 3.45
C LYS A 107 -7.78 18.38 2.90
N LEU A 108 -7.03 17.28 2.77
CA LEU A 108 -7.59 15.99 2.35
C LEU A 108 -8.64 15.49 3.36
N ASP A 109 -8.33 15.54 4.65
CA ASP A 109 -9.25 15.14 5.72
C ASP A 109 -10.55 15.97 5.70
N ALA A 110 -10.43 17.28 5.50
CA ALA A 110 -11.56 18.19 5.44
C ALA A 110 -12.51 17.89 4.26
N VAL A 111 -11.93 17.57 3.09
CA VAL A 111 -12.69 17.19 1.89
C VAL A 111 -13.30 15.80 2.03
N LEU A 112 -12.56 14.82 2.55
CA LEU A 112 -13.09 13.47 2.78
C LEU A 112 -14.24 13.49 3.78
N LEU A 113 -14.10 14.24 4.88
CA LEU A 113 -15.17 14.43 5.86
C LEU A 113 -16.38 15.14 5.24
N THR A 114 -16.16 16.11 4.35
CA THR A 114 -17.25 16.74 3.58
C THR A 114 -18.01 15.70 2.75
N HIS A 115 -17.30 14.79 2.06
CA HIS A 115 -17.94 13.73 1.27
C HIS A 115 -18.73 12.77 2.15
N LEU A 116 -18.16 12.32 3.27
CA LEU A 116 -18.84 11.46 4.22
C LEU A 116 -20.13 12.11 4.76
N LEU A 117 -20.07 13.38 5.17
CA LEU A 117 -21.25 14.12 5.61
C LEU A 117 -22.32 14.21 4.52
N ALA A 118 -21.90 14.35 3.26
CA ALA A 118 -22.80 14.35 2.13
C ALA A 118 -23.48 12.99 1.91
N GLU A 119 -22.79 11.87 2.13
CA GLU A 119 -23.37 10.51 2.10
C GLU A 119 -24.46 10.32 3.18
N PHE A 120 -24.16 10.72 4.42
CA PHE A 120 -25.15 10.74 5.52
C PHE A 120 -26.37 11.61 5.19
N ALA A 121 -26.15 12.72 4.48
CA ALA A 121 -27.21 13.65 4.08
C ALA A 121 -27.98 13.23 2.80
N ALA A 122 -27.41 12.31 2.00
CA ALA A 122 -27.99 11.82 0.76
C ALA A 122 -28.90 10.61 0.97
N THR A 123 -28.67 9.82 2.01
CA THR A 123 -29.39 8.56 2.25
C THR A 123 -30.65 8.78 3.08
N ASP A 124 -31.80 8.31 2.58
CA ASP A 124 -33.10 8.47 3.25
C ASP A 124 -33.34 7.44 4.37
N THR A 125 -32.79 6.23 4.23
CA THR A 125 -32.87 5.10 5.18
C THR A 125 -31.52 4.80 5.84
N SER A 126 -31.48 3.97 6.89
CA SER A 126 -30.21 3.53 7.47
C SER A 126 -29.48 2.60 6.49
N SER A 127 -28.46 3.11 5.81
CA SER A 127 -27.49 2.25 5.11
C SER A 127 -26.69 1.46 6.15
N GLU A 128 -26.55 0.16 5.94
CA GLU A 128 -25.71 -0.72 6.78
C GLU A 128 -24.26 -0.23 6.82
N GLU A 129 -23.74 0.33 5.72
CA GLU A 129 -22.39 0.90 5.65
C GLU A 129 -22.25 2.14 6.55
N LEU A 130 -23.24 3.05 6.51
CA LEU A 130 -23.27 4.24 7.36
C LEU A 130 -23.41 3.87 8.85
N ALA A 131 -24.25 2.88 9.16
CA ALA A 131 -24.42 2.36 10.52
C ALA A 131 -23.14 1.66 11.02
N THR A 132 -22.47 0.91 10.14
CA THR A 132 -21.17 0.28 10.43
C THR A 132 -20.12 1.34 10.72
N PHE A 133 -20.03 2.38 9.90
CA PHE A 133 -19.12 3.50 10.14
C PHE A 133 -19.40 4.20 11.46
N ALA A 134 -20.66 4.58 11.72
CA ALA A 134 -21.05 5.29 12.94
C ALA A 134 -20.77 4.48 14.23
N SER A 135 -20.75 3.14 14.13
CA SER A 135 -20.41 2.24 15.23
C SER A 135 -18.90 1.93 15.35
N LEU A 136 -18.03 2.41 14.46
CA LEU A 136 -16.58 2.31 14.63
C LEU A 136 -16.12 3.08 15.87
N LEU A 137 -15.03 2.60 16.49
CA LEU A 137 -14.45 3.29 17.65
C LEU A 137 -13.79 4.60 17.18
N PRO A 138 -13.97 5.70 17.92
CA PRO A 138 -13.16 6.88 17.70
C PRO A 138 -11.68 6.60 18.00
N GLY A 139 -10.79 7.35 17.37
CA GLY A 139 -9.35 7.32 17.65
C GLY A 139 -9.02 7.71 19.10
N PRO A 140 -7.80 7.39 19.57
CA PRO A 140 -7.39 7.57 20.96
C PRO A 140 -7.18 9.04 21.35
N VAL A 141 -6.90 9.91 20.39
CA VAL A 141 -6.56 11.32 20.65
C VAL A 141 -7.83 12.12 20.95
N SER A 142 -7.99 12.47 22.23
CA SER A 142 -9.03 13.38 22.69
C SER A 142 -8.68 14.83 22.31
N GLY A 143 -9.67 15.61 21.87
CA GLY A 143 -9.48 17.04 21.58
C GLY A 143 -8.96 17.38 20.17
N LEU A 144 -8.93 16.43 19.24
CA LEU A 144 -8.69 16.73 17.82
C LEU A 144 -9.69 17.77 17.31
N SER A 145 -9.18 18.90 16.82
CA SER A 145 -10.00 19.92 16.17
C SER A 145 -10.54 19.37 14.86
N CYS A 146 -11.86 19.38 14.71
CA CYS A 146 -12.50 19.00 13.45
C CYS A 146 -12.12 20.03 12.37
N PRO A 147 -11.57 19.62 11.22
CA PRO A 147 -11.25 20.55 10.17
C PRO A 147 -12.54 21.19 9.62
N PRO A 148 -12.47 22.43 9.10
CA PRO A 148 -13.63 23.08 8.51
C PRO A 148 -14.08 22.30 7.27
N THR A 149 -15.33 21.86 7.23
CA THR A 149 -15.92 21.16 6.07
C THR A 149 -16.65 22.12 5.14
N CYS A 150 -16.86 21.73 3.88
CA CYS A 150 -17.71 22.52 2.98
C CYS A 150 -19.15 22.53 3.52
N PRO A 151 -19.80 23.71 3.64
CA PRO A 151 -21.19 23.77 4.06
C PRO A 151 -22.10 23.00 3.10
N LEU A 152 -22.96 22.14 3.65
CA LEU A 152 -23.95 21.42 2.85
C LEU A 152 -25.16 22.32 2.56
N THR A 153 -25.75 22.18 1.37
CA THR A 153 -26.94 22.92 0.90
C THR A 153 -28.26 22.34 1.42
N THR A 154 -28.21 21.26 2.19
CA THR A 154 -29.41 20.62 2.72
C THR A 154 -29.76 21.13 4.11
N SER A 155 -31.06 21.28 4.39
CA SER A 155 -31.59 21.53 5.73
C SER A 155 -31.62 20.28 6.61
N ARG A 156 -31.44 19.09 6.02
CA ARG A 156 -31.42 17.83 6.76
C ARG A 156 -30.16 17.76 7.60
N LYS A 157 -30.33 17.85 8.93
CA LYS A 157 -29.25 17.61 9.88
C LYS A 157 -29.00 16.10 9.94
N SER A 158 -27.75 15.68 9.74
CA SER A 158 -27.33 14.31 10.06
C SER A 158 -27.58 14.05 11.55
N SER A 159 -27.89 12.80 11.91
CA SER A 159 -27.98 12.38 13.31
C SER A 159 -26.66 12.54 14.07
N HIS A 160 -25.54 12.52 13.33
CA HIS A 160 -24.19 12.66 13.86
C HIS A 160 -23.60 14.03 13.51
N SER A 161 -22.86 14.62 14.44
CA SER A 161 -22.11 15.86 14.17
C SER A 161 -20.84 15.59 13.34
N ALA A 162 -20.33 16.60 12.64
CA ALA A 162 -19.06 16.50 11.90
C ALA A 162 -17.90 16.05 12.81
N SER A 163 -17.78 16.63 14.00
CA SER A 163 -16.75 16.26 14.98
C SER A 163 -16.90 14.84 15.51
N GLU A 164 -18.12 14.31 15.58
CA GLU A 164 -18.35 12.91 15.97
C GLU A 164 -17.87 11.94 14.89
N LEU A 165 -18.19 12.20 13.63
CA LEU A 165 -17.74 11.37 12.52
C LEU A 165 -16.23 11.49 12.31
N TYR A 166 -15.68 12.71 12.40
CA TYR A 166 -14.25 12.98 12.21
C TYR A 166 -13.37 12.20 13.18
N ARG A 167 -13.80 12.04 14.44
CA ARG A 167 -13.06 11.25 15.44
C ARG A 167 -12.87 9.78 15.03
N ARG A 168 -13.66 9.27 14.08
CA ARG A 168 -13.51 7.91 13.52
C ARG A 168 -12.68 7.88 12.24
N CYS A 169 -12.53 9.01 11.53
CA CYS A 169 -11.75 9.06 10.30
C CYS A 169 -10.25 8.80 10.54
N GLY A 170 -9.70 9.30 11.66
CA GLY A 170 -8.25 9.29 11.91
C GLY A 170 -7.60 7.90 11.95
N ASN A 171 -8.36 6.85 12.26
CA ASN A 171 -7.85 5.48 12.42
C ASN A 171 -8.64 4.42 11.64
N ASN A 172 -9.57 4.82 10.76
CA ASN A 172 -10.40 3.89 9.98
C ASN A 172 -10.36 4.15 8.47
N ASN A 173 -9.70 5.22 8.02
CA ASN A 173 -9.54 5.53 6.61
C ASN A 173 -8.39 4.73 5.99
N PHE A 174 -8.47 4.49 4.68
CA PHE A 174 -7.47 3.75 3.93
C PHE A 174 -6.88 4.60 2.80
N ALA A 175 -5.58 4.42 2.56
CA ALA A 175 -4.94 4.85 1.33
C ALA A 175 -5.36 3.89 0.20
N ILE A 176 -6.01 4.43 -0.83
CA ILE A 176 -6.35 3.74 -2.07
C ILE A 176 -5.16 3.88 -3.01
N HIS A 177 -4.65 2.75 -3.48
CA HIS A 177 -3.55 2.70 -4.43
C HIS A 177 -4.01 2.24 -5.81
N SER A 178 -3.20 2.57 -6.82
CA SER A 178 -3.23 2.01 -8.17
C SER A 178 -1.80 1.67 -8.55
N HIS A 179 -1.57 0.42 -8.95
CA HIS A 179 -0.22 -0.11 -9.17
C HIS A 179 0.67 0.15 -7.94
N PHE A 180 0.09 -0.04 -6.76
CA PHE A 180 0.72 0.18 -5.45
C PHE A 180 1.19 1.64 -5.17
N THR A 181 0.85 2.58 -6.05
CA THR A 181 1.05 4.03 -5.81
C THR A 181 -0.23 4.61 -5.22
N THR A 182 -0.13 5.38 -4.12
CA THR A 182 -1.33 5.99 -3.51
C THR A 182 -1.90 7.08 -4.42
N ILE A 183 -3.20 7.00 -4.71
CA ILE A 183 -3.91 7.95 -5.58
C ILE A 183 -5.09 8.66 -4.89
N ALA A 184 -5.63 8.07 -3.82
CA ALA A 184 -6.78 8.59 -3.09
C ALA A 184 -6.79 8.11 -1.64
N HIS A 185 -7.61 8.72 -0.80
CA HIS A 185 -8.02 8.18 0.50
C HIS A 185 -9.49 7.77 0.44
N GLY A 186 -9.87 6.69 1.11
CA GLY A 186 -11.23 6.18 1.13
C GLY A 186 -11.68 5.62 2.47
N ILE A 187 -12.99 5.50 2.63
CA ILE A 187 -13.64 4.95 3.83
C ILE A 187 -14.27 3.61 3.45
N PHE A 188 -13.85 2.55 4.13
CA PHE A 188 -14.31 1.17 3.89
C PHE A 188 -14.82 0.57 5.22
N PRO A 189 -16.05 0.90 5.67
CA PRO A 189 -16.48 0.65 7.04
C PRO A 189 -16.43 -0.83 7.46
N LEU A 190 -16.77 -1.74 6.55
CA LEU A 190 -16.72 -3.18 6.80
C LEU A 190 -15.27 -3.67 6.97
N ALA A 191 -14.34 -3.19 6.14
CA ALA A 191 -12.92 -3.55 6.27
C ALA A 191 -12.34 -3.03 7.60
N SER A 192 -12.65 -1.77 7.97
CA SER A 192 -12.23 -1.18 9.27
C SER A 192 -12.81 -1.95 10.47
N ARG A 193 -13.99 -2.56 10.32
CA ARG A 193 -14.62 -3.36 11.37
C ARG A 193 -13.97 -4.73 11.54
N LEU A 194 -13.60 -5.36 10.43
CA LEU A 194 -13.20 -6.77 10.41
C LEU A 194 -11.73 -6.96 10.76
N PHE A 195 -10.82 -6.23 10.13
CA PHE A 195 -9.41 -6.65 10.07
C PHE A 195 -8.53 -5.88 11.05
N ASN A 196 -7.94 -6.62 11.98
CA ASN A 196 -6.89 -6.12 12.86
C ASN A 196 -5.55 -5.98 12.11
N HIS A 197 -4.60 -5.36 12.80
CA HIS A 197 -3.26 -5.16 12.30
C HIS A 197 -2.29 -6.29 12.67
N SER A 198 -1.43 -6.66 11.73
CA SER A 198 -0.14 -7.30 11.99
C SER A 198 0.93 -6.70 11.08
N CYS A 199 2.16 -6.52 11.57
CA CYS A 199 3.30 -6.17 10.71
C CYS A 199 3.76 -7.37 9.86
N LEU A 200 3.23 -8.56 10.15
CA LEU A 200 3.33 -9.77 9.34
C LEU A 200 1.92 -10.19 8.93
N PRO A 201 1.26 -9.41 8.06
CA PRO A 201 -0.10 -9.71 7.66
C PRO A 201 -0.16 -11.02 6.86
N ASN A 202 -1.31 -11.69 6.88
CA ASN A 202 -1.60 -12.85 6.03
C ASN A 202 -2.60 -12.49 4.90
N ALA A 203 -3.11 -11.26 4.88
CA ALA A 203 -3.93 -10.74 3.80
C ALA A 203 -3.52 -9.32 3.36
N PHE A 204 -3.84 -8.97 2.12
CA PHE A 204 -3.51 -7.69 1.50
C PHE A 204 -4.76 -7.00 0.94
N PRO A 205 -4.97 -5.70 1.20
CA PRO A 205 -6.03 -4.92 0.58
C PRO A 205 -5.62 -4.50 -0.84
N LYS A 206 -6.34 -4.97 -1.86
CA LYS A 206 -6.17 -4.50 -3.24
C LYS A 206 -7.37 -3.70 -3.71
N TYR A 207 -7.17 -2.73 -4.60
CA TYR A 207 -8.27 -1.91 -5.13
C TYR A 207 -8.55 -2.24 -6.58
N THR A 208 -9.81 -2.08 -6.98
CA THR A 208 -10.24 -2.20 -8.38
C THR A 208 -11.15 -1.04 -8.73
N PHE A 209 -10.94 -0.50 -9.93
CA PHE A 209 -11.68 0.64 -10.46
C PHE A 209 -12.48 0.21 -11.67
N ASP A 210 -13.77 0.55 -11.68
CA ASP A 210 -14.64 0.35 -12.82
C ASP A 210 -15.62 1.52 -12.93
N ARG A 211 -16.02 1.86 -14.16
CA ARG A 211 -16.92 2.98 -14.45
C ARG A 211 -18.37 2.71 -14.06
N GLN A 212 -18.75 1.44 -13.89
CA GLN A 212 -20.12 1.03 -13.57
C GLN A 212 -20.35 0.85 -12.07
N HIS A 213 -19.28 0.55 -11.31
CA HIS A 213 -19.35 0.23 -9.90
C HIS A 213 -18.63 1.27 -9.03
N ARG A 214 -18.93 1.27 -7.72
CA ARG A 214 -18.12 2.02 -6.75
C ARG A 214 -16.73 1.41 -6.68
N VAL A 215 -15.75 2.22 -6.31
CA VAL A 215 -14.41 1.73 -5.97
C VAL A 215 -14.52 0.62 -4.94
N GLN A 216 -13.82 -0.48 -5.20
CA GLN A 216 -13.93 -1.69 -4.38
C GLN A 216 -12.55 -2.04 -3.81
N MET A 217 -12.51 -2.31 -2.51
CA MET A 217 -11.39 -2.95 -1.84
C MET A 217 -11.66 -4.45 -1.77
N SER A 218 -10.71 -5.26 -2.21
CA SER A 218 -10.75 -6.72 -2.04
C SER A 218 -9.63 -7.14 -1.10
N ILE A 219 -9.95 -7.90 -0.05
CA ILE A 219 -8.95 -8.46 0.86
C ILE A 219 -8.54 -9.83 0.33
N VAL A 220 -7.27 -10.00 -0.03
CA VAL A 220 -6.75 -11.20 -0.66
C VAL A 220 -5.80 -11.93 0.28
N ALA A 221 -5.97 -13.24 0.47
CA ALA A 221 -5.04 -14.05 1.24
C ALA A 221 -3.68 -14.12 0.53
N MET A 222 -2.59 -13.78 1.22
CA MET A 222 -1.23 -13.82 0.64
C MET A 222 -0.56 -15.20 0.78
N ARG A 223 -1.08 -16.03 1.67
CA ARG A 223 -0.69 -17.42 1.88
C ARG A 223 -1.93 -18.23 2.23
N ASP A 224 -1.77 -19.53 2.37
CA ASP A 224 -2.82 -20.37 2.96
C ASP A 224 -3.10 -19.90 4.41
N ILE A 225 -4.38 -19.80 4.75
CA ILE A 225 -4.91 -19.39 6.05
C ILE A 225 -5.71 -20.57 6.60
N GLU A 226 -5.36 -21.03 7.80
CA GLU A 226 -6.03 -22.18 8.40
C GLU A 226 -7.36 -21.78 9.07
N ALA A 227 -8.27 -22.74 9.25
CA ALA A 227 -9.52 -22.49 9.95
C ALA A 227 -9.25 -22.06 11.41
N GLY A 228 -9.92 -21.01 11.86
CA GLY A 228 -9.72 -20.37 13.15
C GLY A 228 -8.54 -19.39 13.21
N GLU A 229 -7.73 -19.28 12.16
CA GLU A 229 -6.63 -18.32 12.12
C GLU A 229 -7.16 -16.88 11.92
N GLU A 230 -6.64 -15.93 12.71
CA GLU A 230 -6.96 -14.51 12.54
C GLU A 230 -6.43 -13.97 11.21
N ILE A 231 -7.26 -13.20 10.53
CA ILE A 231 -6.92 -12.52 9.28
C ILE A 231 -6.52 -11.08 9.62
N CYS A 232 -5.26 -10.76 9.33
CA CYS A 232 -4.67 -9.45 9.60
C CYS A 232 -4.19 -8.79 8.30
N ILE A 233 -4.40 -7.47 8.22
CA ILE A 233 -3.81 -6.60 7.20
C ILE A 233 -2.75 -5.69 7.84
N SER A 234 -1.95 -5.02 7.02
CA SER A 234 -1.05 -3.98 7.53
C SER A 234 -1.72 -2.62 7.53
N TYR A 235 -1.59 -1.87 8.62
CA TYR A 235 -2.13 -0.50 8.76
C TYR A 235 -1.13 0.57 8.33
N VAL A 236 0.14 0.20 8.31
CA VAL A 236 1.29 1.01 7.87
C VAL A 236 2.23 0.10 7.10
N ASP A 237 3.20 0.63 6.38
CA ASP A 237 4.20 -0.21 5.72
C ASP A 237 5.02 -1.00 6.77
N PRO A 238 5.08 -2.34 6.70
CA PRO A 238 5.96 -3.15 7.55
C PRO A 238 7.43 -2.70 7.61
N ALA A 239 7.94 -2.06 6.56
CA ALA A 239 9.30 -1.54 6.48
C ALA A 239 9.57 -0.27 7.31
N LEU A 240 8.54 0.35 7.90
CA LEU A 240 8.69 1.40 8.92
C LEU A 240 9.17 0.82 10.24
N LEU A 241 10.38 0.26 10.26
CA LEU A 241 10.88 -0.51 11.37
C LEU A 241 10.95 0.36 12.63
N ASP A 242 11.48 1.58 12.51
CA ASP A 242 11.76 2.47 13.65
C ASP A 242 10.52 3.19 14.16
N THR A 243 9.67 3.63 13.25
CA THR A 243 8.58 4.58 13.54
C THR A 243 7.21 3.92 13.75
N ARG A 244 6.96 2.69 13.26
CA ARG A 244 5.62 2.09 13.27
C ARG A 244 4.96 1.96 14.64
N GLN A 245 5.72 1.68 15.70
CA GLN A 245 5.15 1.59 17.07
C GLN A 245 4.63 2.94 17.57
N GLN A 246 5.31 4.04 17.25
CA GLN A 246 4.84 5.38 17.59
C GLN A 246 3.55 5.70 16.83
N ILE A 247 3.47 5.30 15.55
CA ILE A 247 2.26 5.45 14.75
C ILE A 247 1.09 4.64 15.35
N PHE A 248 1.31 3.38 15.76
CA PHE A 248 0.26 2.59 16.41
C PHE A 248 -0.25 3.21 17.70
N GLN A 249 0.65 3.74 18.52
CA GLN A 249 0.27 4.38 19.78
C GLN A 249 -0.50 5.69 19.54
N PHE A 250 0.02 6.55 18.65
CA PHE A 250 -0.55 7.87 18.42
C PHE A 250 -1.86 7.83 17.61
N THR A 251 -1.87 7.08 16.51
CA THR A 251 -3.01 7.05 15.57
C THR A 251 -4.06 6.02 16.00
N TYR A 252 -3.63 4.84 16.46
CA TYR A 252 -4.53 3.71 16.68
C TYR A 252 -4.76 3.37 18.17
N GLY A 253 -3.92 3.87 19.07
CA GLY A 253 -4.07 3.71 20.52
C GLY A 253 -3.64 2.34 21.05
N PHE A 254 -2.80 1.60 20.32
CA PHE A 254 -2.32 0.29 20.75
C PHE A 254 -0.80 0.12 20.55
N THR A 255 -0.22 -0.87 21.21
CA THR A 255 1.17 -1.32 20.97
C THR A 255 1.12 -2.67 20.26
N CYS A 256 1.77 -2.77 19.10
CA CYS A 256 1.76 -4.01 18.33
C CYS A 256 2.72 -5.04 18.95
N THR A 257 2.23 -6.24 19.24
CA THR A 257 3.01 -7.36 19.82
C THR A 257 3.20 -8.52 18.85
N CYS A 258 2.95 -8.31 17.54
CA CYS A 258 3.17 -9.36 16.54
C CYS A 258 4.63 -9.88 16.56
N PRO A 259 4.91 -11.07 16.01
CA PRO A 259 6.25 -11.67 16.08
C PRO A 259 7.37 -10.75 15.57
N SER A 260 7.12 -9.99 14.50
CA SER A 260 8.09 -9.01 13.97
C SER A 260 8.39 -7.89 14.97
N CYS A 261 7.35 -7.28 15.56
CA CYS A 261 7.52 -6.22 16.57
C CYS A 261 8.21 -6.73 17.85
N THR A 262 7.86 -7.93 18.30
CA THR A 262 8.48 -8.56 19.46
C THR A 262 9.97 -8.80 19.22
N ALA A 263 10.33 -9.38 18.07
CA ALA A 263 11.73 -9.60 17.70
C ALA A 263 12.52 -8.29 17.59
N LEU A 264 11.99 -7.27 16.89
CA LEU A 264 12.63 -5.95 16.77
C LEU A 264 12.85 -5.30 18.14
N SER A 265 11.92 -5.43 19.07
CA SER A 265 12.05 -4.87 20.42
C SER A 265 13.23 -5.46 21.22
N ILE A 266 13.59 -6.72 20.94
CA ILE A 266 14.75 -7.39 21.53
C ILE A 266 16.01 -6.93 20.82
N ILE A 267 16.03 -6.98 19.49
CA ILE A 267 17.16 -6.59 18.65
C ILE A 267 17.62 -5.16 18.94
N ARG A 268 16.67 -4.23 19.08
CA ARG A 268 16.98 -2.81 19.36
C ARG A 268 17.70 -2.57 20.67
N ARG A 269 17.59 -3.46 21.66
CA ARG A 269 18.32 -3.31 22.93
C ARG A 269 19.82 -3.55 22.77
N THR A 270 20.21 -4.26 21.72
CA THR A 270 21.59 -4.68 21.46
C THR A 270 22.16 -4.12 20.15
N ALA A 271 21.34 -3.44 19.34
CA ALA A 271 21.75 -2.95 18.03
C ALA A 271 22.75 -1.78 18.14
N SER A 272 23.83 -1.89 17.37
CA SER A 272 24.77 -0.78 17.14
C SER A 272 24.12 0.34 16.29
N PRO A 273 24.65 1.57 16.33
CA PRO A 273 24.20 2.63 15.42
C PRO A 273 24.39 2.23 13.95
N PRO A 274 23.58 2.78 13.02
CA PRO A 274 23.71 2.50 11.59
C PRO A 274 25.09 2.91 11.07
N PRO A 275 25.66 2.17 10.10
CA PRO A 275 26.93 2.55 9.49
C PRO A 275 26.80 3.89 8.76
N ILE A 276 27.88 4.66 8.78
CA ILE A 276 27.94 5.99 8.14
C ILE A 276 28.84 5.96 6.90
N SER A 277 29.83 5.06 6.85
CA SER A 277 30.75 4.97 5.72
C SER A 277 30.20 4.03 4.62
N GLU A 278 30.43 4.41 3.37
CA GLU A 278 30.06 3.59 2.19
C GLU A 278 30.70 2.18 2.22
N ALA A 279 31.93 2.08 2.73
CA ALA A 279 32.63 0.81 2.86
C ALA A 279 31.93 -0.13 3.85
N ASP A 280 31.47 0.40 4.99
CA ASP A 280 30.75 -0.38 5.99
C ASP A 280 29.35 -0.79 5.51
N ILE A 281 28.66 0.11 4.79
CA ILE A 281 27.36 -0.16 4.15
C ILE A 281 27.50 -1.30 3.14
N THR A 282 28.53 -1.25 2.29
CA THR A 282 28.80 -2.29 1.28
C THR A 282 29.11 -3.62 1.97
N SER A 283 30.02 -3.63 2.95
CA SER A 283 30.37 -4.82 3.74
C SER A 283 29.16 -5.45 4.46
N LEU A 284 28.29 -4.61 5.04
CA LEU A 284 27.05 -5.05 5.67
C LEU A 284 26.08 -5.65 4.65
N SER A 285 25.93 -5.01 3.49
CA SER A 285 25.08 -5.48 2.40
C SER A 285 25.51 -6.86 1.91
N THR A 286 26.81 -7.06 1.65
CA THR A 286 27.36 -8.36 1.24
C THR A 286 27.10 -9.44 2.30
N ARG A 287 27.36 -9.15 3.59
CA ARG A 287 27.11 -10.12 4.67
C ARG A 287 25.62 -10.44 4.83
N LEU A 288 24.74 -9.47 4.63
CA LEU A 288 23.29 -9.66 4.67
C LEU A 288 22.82 -10.55 3.52
N VAL A 289 23.21 -10.24 2.29
CA VAL A 289 22.88 -11.04 1.09
C VAL A 289 23.35 -12.48 1.26
N ASN A 290 24.60 -12.69 1.70
CA ASN A 290 25.13 -14.04 1.93
C ASN A 290 24.39 -14.81 3.03
N HIS A 291 23.86 -14.12 4.03
CA HIS A 291 23.06 -14.75 5.08
C HIS A 291 21.67 -15.16 4.60
N VAL A 292 21.02 -14.28 3.83
CA VAL A 292 19.65 -14.49 3.35
C VAL A 292 19.60 -15.43 2.15
N PHE A 293 20.59 -15.34 1.25
CA PHE A 293 20.70 -16.14 0.03
C PHE A 293 22.04 -16.89 -0.01
N PRO A 294 22.27 -17.88 0.89
CA PRO A 294 23.57 -18.54 1.05
C PRO A 294 24.01 -19.40 -0.14
N ARG A 295 23.10 -19.71 -1.07
CA ARG A 295 23.40 -20.45 -2.30
C ARG A 295 23.76 -19.56 -3.48
N LEU A 296 23.49 -18.26 -3.36
CA LEU A 296 23.71 -17.30 -4.43
C LEU A 296 25.21 -17.07 -4.61
N SER A 297 25.69 -17.22 -5.84
CA SER A 297 27.09 -16.99 -6.20
C SER A 297 27.18 -16.49 -7.64
N SER A 298 28.34 -16.00 -8.05
CA SER A 298 28.57 -15.54 -9.43
C SER A 298 28.44 -16.65 -10.49
N SER A 299 28.44 -17.93 -10.09
CA SER A 299 28.20 -19.08 -10.95
C SER A 299 26.79 -19.68 -10.82
N ASP A 300 26.06 -19.34 -9.76
CA ASP A 300 24.70 -19.81 -9.50
C ASP A 300 23.86 -18.63 -8.99
N LEU A 301 23.09 -18.04 -9.90
CA LEU A 301 22.26 -16.87 -9.64
C LEU A 301 20.87 -17.23 -9.10
N SER A 302 20.67 -18.49 -8.67
CA SER A 302 19.39 -18.97 -8.15
C SER A 302 19.01 -18.27 -6.84
N ILE A 303 17.84 -17.63 -6.82
CA ILE A 303 17.24 -17.05 -5.62
C ILE A 303 16.06 -17.93 -5.19
N ALA A 304 16.07 -18.34 -3.92
CA ALA A 304 14.95 -19.04 -3.29
C ALA A 304 14.24 -18.09 -2.32
N LEU A 305 13.01 -17.69 -2.64
CA LEU A 305 12.19 -16.92 -1.72
C LEU A 305 11.69 -17.81 -0.57
N PRO A 306 11.73 -17.34 0.69
CA PRO A 306 11.22 -18.11 1.82
C PRO A 306 9.70 -18.39 1.70
N SER A 307 9.28 -19.64 1.86
CA SER A 307 7.85 -20.01 1.91
C SER A 307 7.20 -19.63 3.25
N THR A 308 8.01 -19.43 4.29
CA THR A 308 7.65 -18.92 5.60
C THR A 308 8.58 -17.78 5.96
N LEU A 309 8.08 -16.76 6.66
CA LEU A 309 8.93 -15.63 7.04
C LEU A 309 10.14 -16.13 7.86
N PRO A 310 11.37 -15.72 7.50
CA PRO A 310 12.53 -15.92 8.36
C PRO A 310 12.30 -15.23 9.71
N SER A 311 12.53 -15.96 10.80
CA SER A 311 12.41 -15.35 12.12
C SER A 311 13.47 -14.27 12.29
N LEU A 312 13.07 -13.01 12.46
CA LEU A 312 14.02 -11.94 12.81
C LEU A 312 14.83 -12.29 14.06
N ALA A 313 14.29 -13.14 14.96
CA ALA A 313 15.00 -13.61 16.14
C ALA A 313 16.22 -14.51 15.82
N THR A 314 16.29 -15.12 14.62
CA THR A 314 17.45 -15.92 14.19
C THR A 314 18.51 -15.10 13.46
N LEU A 315 18.25 -13.81 13.21
CA LEU A 315 19.22 -12.93 12.55
C LEU A 315 20.46 -12.74 13.46
N PRO A 316 21.68 -13.00 12.98
CA PRO A 316 22.90 -12.82 13.76
C PRO A 316 23.04 -11.38 14.29
N PRO A 317 23.55 -11.17 15.53
CA PRO A 317 23.75 -9.83 16.09
C PRO A 317 24.55 -8.88 15.21
N SER A 318 25.52 -9.40 14.47
CA SER A 318 26.34 -8.62 13.52
C SER A 318 25.57 -8.05 12.32
N LEU A 319 24.32 -8.48 12.10
CA LEU A 319 23.44 -8.03 11.03
C LEU A 319 22.25 -7.22 11.54
N HIS A 320 22.05 -7.11 12.86
CA HIS A 320 20.95 -6.35 13.46
C HIS A 320 20.91 -4.89 13.02
N VAL A 321 22.09 -4.31 12.75
CA VAL A 321 22.24 -2.94 12.25
C VAL A 321 21.58 -2.71 10.87
N ALA A 322 21.36 -3.77 10.08
CA ALA A 322 20.66 -3.67 8.81
C ALA A 322 19.16 -3.40 8.95
N LEU A 323 18.60 -3.56 10.16
CA LEU A 323 17.18 -3.32 10.46
C LEU A 323 16.87 -1.87 10.90
N HIS A 324 17.83 -0.96 10.76
CA HIS A 324 17.56 0.48 10.86
C HIS A 324 16.90 0.98 9.58
N GLU A 325 15.88 1.83 9.71
CA GLU A 325 15.11 2.34 8.57
C GLU A 325 16.00 3.12 7.60
N SER A 326 16.98 3.86 8.13
CA SER A 326 17.96 4.61 7.32
C SER A 326 18.81 3.74 6.41
N PHE A 327 19.09 2.49 6.79
CA PHE A 327 19.87 1.57 5.95
C PHE A 327 19.05 1.13 4.73
N LEU A 328 17.77 0.81 4.93
CA LEU A 328 16.87 0.50 3.82
C LEU A 328 16.71 1.70 2.89
N THR A 329 16.45 2.90 3.42
CA THR A 329 16.30 4.13 2.63
C THR A 329 17.55 4.39 1.77
N HIS A 330 18.73 4.27 2.38
CA HIS A 330 19.99 4.45 1.66
C HIS A 330 20.12 3.45 0.48
N LEU A 331 19.82 2.17 0.70
CA LEU A 331 19.90 1.15 -0.34
C LEU A 331 18.87 1.38 -1.45
N THR A 332 17.64 1.77 -1.13
CA THR A 332 16.61 2.05 -2.13
C THR A 332 16.93 3.28 -2.97
N ASP A 333 17.49 4.33 -2.36
CA ASP A 333 17.92 5.54 -3.07
C ASP A 333 19.08 5.24 -4.03
N ARG A 334 20.05 4.44 -3.57
CA ARG A 334 21.19 3.99 -4.37
C ARG A 334 20.75 3.12 -5.54
N PHE A 335 19.86 2.14 -5.29
CA PHE A 335 19.30 1.30 -6.34
C PHE A 335 18.55 2.11 -7.39
N SER A 336 17.63 2.97 -6.94
CA SER A 336 16.82 3.79 -7.84
C SER A 336 17.68 4.70 -8.70
N SER A 337 18.62 5.44 -8.10
CA SER A 337 19.51 6.35 -8.84
C SER A 337 20.36 5.60 -9.87
N ALA A 338 21.03 4.51 -9.44
CA ALA A 338 21.90 3.74 -10.31
C ALA A 338 21.14 3.03 -11.45
N SER A 339 19.92 2.55 -11.19
CA SER A 339 19.09 1.91 -12.22
C SER A 339 18.61 2.88 -13.30
N HIS A 340 18.47 4.17 -12.98
CA HIS A 340 18.09 5.21 -13.95
C HIS A 340 19.31 5.80 -14.69
N GLU A 341 20.43 5.98 -13.99
CA GLU A 341 21.61 6.67 -14.53
C GLU A 341 22.57 5.75 -15.30
N GLY A 342 22.47 4.42 -15.12
CA GLY A 342 23.25 3.44 -15.87
C GLY A 342 24.43 2.72 -15.16
N PRO A 343 24.86 3.06 -13.93
CA PRO A 343 25.77 2.20 -13.14
C PRO A 343 25.08 0.88 -12.71
N PHE A 344 24.82 -0.01 -13.67
CA PHE A 344 23.97 -1.18 -13.46
C PHE A 344 24.56 -2.22 -12.53
N ASP A 345 25.88 -2.31 -12.41
CA ASP A 345 26.56 -3.13 -11.40
C ASP A 345 26.17 -2.70 -9.99
N VAL A 346 26.27 -1.39 -9.72
CA VAL A 346 25.86 -0.80 -8.45
C VAL A 346 24.36 -0.97 -8.22
N ALA A 347 23.55 -0.82 -9.26
CA ALA A 347 22.11 -1.02 -9.18
C ALA A 347 21.78 -2.48 -8.79
N LEU A 348 22.35 -3.47 -9.48
CA LEU A 348 22.06 -4.87 -9.20
C LEU A 348 22.56 -5.31 -7.81
N GLU A 349 23.72 -4.84 -7.37
CA GLU A 349 24.25 -5.12 -6.03
C GLU A 349 23.37 -4.51 -4.92
N SER A 350 23.04 -3.22 -5.02
CA SER A 350 22.19 -2.54 -4.04
C SER A 350 20.76 -3.08 -4.07
N GLY A 351 20.21 -3.37 -5.25
CA GLY A 351 18.90 -3.98 -5.42
C GLY A 351 18.83 -5.39 -4.82
N LEU A 352 19.87 -6.21 -4.93
CA LEU A 352 19.93 -7.52 -4.28
C LEU A 352 19.95 -7.39 -2.75
N ALA A 353 20.65 -6.38 -2.20
CA ALA A 353 20.63 -6.08 -0.78
C ALA A 353 19.25 -5.60 -0.29
N VAL A 354 18.55 -4.78 -1.09
CA VAL A 354 17.14 -4.39 -0.83
C VAL A 354 16.24 -5.62 -0.80
N LEU A 355 16.39 -6.54 -1.77
CA LEU A 355 15.61 -7.79 -1.80
C LEU A 355 15.86 -8.63 -0.55
N ALA A 356 17.12 -8.73 -0.10
CA ALA A 356 17.47 -9.45 1.13
C ALA A 356 16.79 -8.85 2.37
N LEU A 357 16.68 -7.52 2.47
CA LEU A 357 15.90 -6.87 3.54
C LEU A 357 14.40 -7.15 3.38
N TYR A 358 13.86 -7.03 2.17
CA TYR A 358 12.44 -7.22 1.92
C TYR A 358 11.95 -8.60 2.33
N VAL A 359 12.72 -9.67 2.06
CA VAL A 359 12.33 -11.04 2.49
C VAL A 359 12.46 -11.28 4.00
N LEU A 360 13.18 -10.43 4.74
CA LEU A 360 13.23 -10.45 6.21
C LEU A 360 12.09 -9.64 6.85
N ILE A 361 11.68 -8.55 6.19
CA ILE A 361 10.73 -7.57 6.72
C ILE A 361 9.28 -7.95 6.36
N TYR A 362 9.05 -8.26 5.09
CA TYR A 362 7.72 -8.52 4.55
C TYR A 362 7.38 -10.01 4.58
N PRO A 363 6.12 -10.38 4.84
CA PRO A 363 5.68 -11.77 4.76
C PRO A 363 5.82 -12.31 3.33
N PRO A 364 5.88 -13.66 3.16
CA PRO A 364 5.88 -14.28 1.85
C PRO A 364 4.73 -13.75 0.96
N ASN A 365 5.03 -13.55 -0.31
CA ASN A 365 4.12 -13.03 -1.34
C ASN A 365 3.61 -11.58 -1.11
N TYR A 366 4.22 -10.81 -0.22
CA TYR A 366 3.88 -9.40 -0.09
C TYR A 366 4.22 -8.65 -1.40
N PRO A 367 3.31 -7.81 -1.96
CA PRO A 367 3.50 -7.23 -3.28
C PRO A 367 4.81 -6.45 -3.49
N GLN A 368 5.30 -5.76 -2.45
CA GLN A 368 6.56 -5.01 -2.52
C GLN A 368 7.77 -5.89 -2.91
N ILE A 369 7.78 -7.16 -2.50
CA ILE A 369 8.83 -8.12 -2.93
C ILE A 369 8.75 -8.33 -4.45
N GLY A 370 7.54 -8.55 -4.96
CA GLY A 370 7.31 -8.82 -6.39
C GLY A 370 7.59 -7.60 -7.28
N LEU A 371 7.23 -6.39 -6.84
CA LEU A 371 7.54 -5.15 -7.55
C LEU A 371 9.05 -4.92 -7.63
N HIS A 372 9.77 -5.14 -6.54
CA HIS A 372 11.22 -4.97 -6.51
C HIS A 372 11.94 -5.99 -7.40
N LEU A 373 11.46 -7.23 -7.43
CA LEU A 373 11.95 -8.25 -8.36
C LEU A 373 11.70 -7.88 -9.83
N LEU A 374 10.54 -7.28 -10.13
CA LEU A 374 10.26 -6.77 -11.48
C LEU A 374 11.24 -5.65 -11.85
N GLU A 375 11.50 -4.70 -10.95
CA GLU A 375 12.49 -3.65 -11.19
C GLU A 375 13.90 -4.22 -11.36
N LEU A 376 14.35 -5.15 -10.50
CA LEU A 376 15.61 -5.86 -10.67
C LEU A 376 15.72 -6.54 -12.04
N SER A 377 14.64 -7.18 -12.50
CA SER A 377 14.60 -7.81 -13.82
C SER A 377 14.75 -6.79 -14.95
N LYS A 378 14.10 -5.63 -14.84
CA LYS A 378 14.22 -4.52 -15.81
C LYS A 378 15.63 -3.94 -15.81
N THR A 379 16.19 -3.69 -14.63
CA THR A 379 17.57 -3.20 -14.46
C THR A 379 18.57 -4.16 -15.09
N ALA A 380 18.43 -5.47 -14.86
CA ALA A 380 19.33 -6.48 -15.42
C ALA A 380 19.21 -6.60 -16.94
N TRP A 381 17.99 -6.53 -17.47
CA TRP A 381 17.77 -6.46 -18.92
C TRP A 381 18.41 -5.21 -19.54
N ASN A 382 18.21 -4.05 -18.92
CA ASN A 382 18.82 -2.79 -19.39
C ASN A 382 20.35 -2.88 -19.36
N ALA A 383 20.94 -3.46 -18.32
CA ALA A 383 22.38 -3.69 -18.22
C ALA A 383 22.91 -4.48 -19.42
N HIS A 384 22.22 -5.57 -19.80
CA HIS A 384 22.57 -6.37 -20.97
C HIS A 384 22.49 -5.57 -22.28
N VAL A 385 21.41 -4.80 -22.47
CA VAL A 385 21.19 -4.02 -23.69
C VAL A 385 22.21 -2.90 -23.86
N THR A 386 22.60 -2.22 -22.77
CA THR A 386 23.53 -1.09 -22.84
C THR A 386 25.00 -1.50 -22.78
N SER A 387 25.30 -2.59 -22.07
CA SER A 387 26.67 -3.03 -21.76
C SER A 387 26.75 -4.56 -21.83
N PRO A 388 26.77 -5.15 -23.04
CA PRO A 388 26.76 -6.61 -23.21
C PRO A 388 27.98 -7.30 -22.58
N ASP A 389 29.10 -6.58 -22.45
CA ASP A 389 30.29 -7.00 -21.70
C ASP A 389 30.34 -6.29 -20.34
N LEU A 390 29.55 -6.75 -19.35
CA LEU A 390 29.79 -6.35 -17.97
C LEU A 390 31.21 -6.76 -17.58
N GLY A 391 31.98 -5.82 -17.05
CA GLY A 391 33.36 -6.08 -16.64
C GLY A 391 33.46 -7.25 -15.66
N PRO A 392 34.62 -7.95 -15.60
CA PRO A 392 34.82 -9.16 -14.80
C PRO A 392 34.73 -8.96 -13.27
N SER A 393 34.48 -7.74 -12.80
CA SER A 393 34.38 -7.37 -11.40
C SER A 393 32.95 -7.39 -10.83
N THR A 394 31.94 -7.72 -11.63
CA THR A 394 30.52 -7.68 -11.22
C THR A 394 30.05 -9.01 -10.62
N PHE A 395 29.26 -8.96 -9.55
CA PHE A 395 28.72 -10.18 -8.92
C PHE A 395 27.72 -10.90 -9.83
N ILE A 396 26.91 -10.14 -10.59
CA ILE A 396 25.96 -10.67 -11.57
C ILE A 396 26.64 -10.78 -12.92
N THR A 397 27.13 -11.97 -13.24
CA THR A 397 27.92 -12.28 -14.45
C THR A 397 27.08 -12.56 -15.69
N ASP A 398 25.82 -12.97 -15.52
CA ASP A 398 24.85 -13.20 -16.60
C ASP A 398 23.55 -12.42 -16.30
N PRO A 399 23.44 -11.17 -16.79
CA PRO A 399 22.27 -10.33 -16.54
C PRO A 399 20.99 -10.85 -17.18
N VAL A 400 21.07 -11.59 -18.29
CA VAL A 400 19.88 -12.13 -18.97
C VAL A 400 19.31 -13.28 -18.14
N HIS A 401 20.17 -14.19 -17.66
CA HIS A 401 19.76 -15.24 -16.75
C HIS A 401 19.22 -14.66 -15.45
N TYR A 402 19.91 -13.67 -14.86
CA TYR A 402 19.42 -12.99 -13.64
C TYR A 402 18.06 -12.33 -13.86
N ALA A 403 17.86 -11.64 -14.98
CA ALA A 403 16.59 -11.04 -15.34
C ALA A 403 15.46 -12.09 -15.38
N ARG A 404 15.71 -13.26 -16.00
CA ARG A 404 14.73 -14.36 -16.03
C ARG A 404 14.38 -14.86 -14.62
N VAL A 405 15.39 -15.09 -13.77
CA VAL A 405 15.18 -15.51 -12.37
C VAL A 405 14.32 -14.49 -11.62
N CYS A 406 14.66 -13.20 -11.71
CA CYS A 406 13.89 -12.15 -11.05
C CYS A 406 12.46 -12.03 -11.61
N LEU A 407 12.29 -12.14 -12.92
CA LEU A 407 10.98 -12.10 -13.57
C LEU A 407 10.08 -13.26 -13.10
N ASP A 408 10.60 -14.49 -13.08
CA ASP A 408 9.84 -15.66 -12.65
C ASP A 408 9.36 -15.53 -11.21
N LEU A 409 10.24 -15.06 -10.32
CA LEU A 409 9.91 -14.79 -8.92
C LEU A 409 8.92 -13.63 -8.77
N ALA A 410 9.07 -12.56 -9.55
CA ALA A 410 8.12 -11.44 -9.58
C ALA A 410 6.72 -11.92 -9.99
N GLN A 411 6.63 -12.75 -11.04
CA GLN A 411 5.38 -13.37 -11.46
C GLN A 411 4.81 -14.29 -10.38
N GLN A 412 5.64 -15.10 -9.71
CA GLN A 412 5.18 -15.96 -8.62
C GLN A 412 4.52 -15.14 -7.49
N VAL A 413 5.16 -14.05 -7.06
CA VAL A 413 4.66 -13.21 -5.96
C VAL A 413 3.42 -12.41 -6.39
N LEU A 414 3.48 -11.69 -7.51
CA LEU A 414 2.41 -10.77 -7.91
C LEU A 414 1.15 -11.49 -8.38
N ARG A 415 1.25 -12.72 -8.89
CA ARG A 415 0.06 -13.54 -9.25
C ARG A 415 -0.83 -13.86 -8.05
N ILE A 416 -0.30 -13.89 -6.82
CA ILE A 416 -1.08 -14.18 -5.62
C ILE A 416 -2.12 -13.08 -5.37
N VAL A 417 -1.71 -11.81 -5.35
CA VAL A 417 -2.66 -10.69 -5.22
C VAL A 417 -3.43 -10.47 -6.51
N GLY A 418 -2.81 -10.76 -7.66
CA GLY A 418 -3.37 -10.56 -8.99
C GLY A 418 -3.40 -9.07 -9.37
N PRO A 419 -4.11 -8.71 -10.46
CA PRO A 419 -4.18 -7.33 -10.91
C PRO A 419 -4.84 -6.42 -9.86
N GLU A 420 -4.32 -5.21 -9.77
CA GLU A 420 -4.67 -4.18 -8.79
C GLU A 420 -4.64 -2.81 -9.47
N GLY A 421 -5.61 -1.97 -9.14
CA GLY A 421 -5.70 -0.61 -9.64
C GLY A 421 -6.24 -0.51 -11.06
N ASP A 422 -5.63 0.37 -11.85
CA ASP A 422 -5.98 0.60 -13.25
C ASP A 422 -5.54 -0.58 -14.14
N PRO A 423 -6.13 -0.74 -15.35
CA PRO A 423 -5.60 -1.68 -16.34
C PRO A 423 -4.12 -1.41 -16.64
N GLY A 424 -3.35 -2.48 -16.89
CA GLY A 424 -1.92 -2.39 -17.17
C GLY A 424 -1.03 -2.54 -15.93
N GLY A 425 -0.09 -1.60 -15.75
CA GLY A 425 0.82 -1.57 -14.61
C GLY A 425 1.76 -2.78 -14.53
N PRO A 426 2.10 -3.26 -13.32
CA PRO A 426 3.04 -4.36 -13.12
C PRO A 426 2.68 -5.63 -13.90
N ALA A 427 1.39 -5.96 -14.02
CA ALA A 427 0.95 -7.12 -14.79
C ALA A 427 1.34 -7.01 -16.27
N LYS A 428 1.20 -5.82 -16.87
CA LYS A 428 1.57 -5.60 -18.27
C LYS A 428 3.09 -5.53 -18.46
N GLU A 429 3.79 -4.93 -17.50
CA GLU A 429 5.26 -4.89 -17.51
C GLU A 429 5.86 -6.31 -17.45
N LEU A 430 5.30 -7.20 -16.62
CA LEU A 430 5.69 -8.61 -16.58
C LEU A 430 5.51 -9.29 -17.94
N GLU A 431 4.38 -9.08 -18.62
CA GLU A 431 4.12 -9.64 -19.97
C GLU A 431 5.11 -9.14 -21.01
N VAL A 432 5.37 -7.83 -21.04
CA VAL A 432 6.29 -7.20 -22.00
C VAL A 432 7.69 -7.73 -21.79
N LEU A 433 8.16 -7.77 -20.54
CA LEU A 433 9.51 -8.23 -20.22
C LEU A 433 9.69 -9.73 -20.47
N ALA A 434 8.65 -10.54 -20.21
CA ALA A 434 8.64 -11.96 -20.58
C ALA A 434 8.82 -12.15 -22.10
N GLY A 435 8.14 -11.33 -22.90
CA GLY A 435 8.29 -11.33 -24.36
C GLY A 435 9.73 -10.99 -24.80
N LEU A 436 10.33 -9.96 -24.20
CA LEU A 436 11.71 -9.56 -24.49
C LEU A 436 12.73 -10.66 -24.13
N LEU A 437 12.59 -11.29 -22.96
CA LEU A 437 13.51 -12.32 -22.48
C LEU A 437 13.35 -13.68 -23.19
N SER A 438 12.21 -13.91 -23.86
CA SER A 438 11.95 -15.10 -24.67
C SER A 438 12.39 -14.94 -26.13
N GLY A 439 12.50 -13.70 -26.64
CA GLY A 439 12.82 -13.38 -28.03
C GLY A 439 14.31 -13.32 -28.38
N GLY A 440 15.21 -13.71 -27.47
CA GLY A 440 16.66 -13.66 -27.67
C GLY A 440 17.28 -14.78 -28.51
N ASP A 441 16.47 -15.67 -29.10
CA ASP A 441 16.91 -16.81 -29.93
C ASP A 441 16.62 -16.61 -31.44
N THR A 442 16.57 -15.37 -31.94
CA THR A 442 16.45 -15.10 -33.40
C THR A 442 17.56 -14.23 -33.95
#